data_AF-A0A7Y8IEE0-F1
#
_entry.id   AF-A0A7Y8IEE0-F1
#
_cell.length_a   1.000
_cell.length_b   1.000
_cell.length_c   1.000
_cell.angle_alpha   90.00
_cell.angle_beta   90.00
_cell.angle_gamma   90.00
#
_symmetry.space_group_name_H-M   'P 1'
#
loop_
_entity.id
_entity.type
_entity.pdbx_description
1 polymer ?
#
loop_
_entity_poly.entity_id
_entity_poly.type
_entity_poly.pdbx_seq_one_letter_code
_entity_poly.pdbx_strand_id
1 'polypeptide(L)' 'MGSLGKMLILVGLFVIGIGLLLLIAEKIPWIGRLPGDIVIRKKNFTFYFPLATSILISILLTLFFSLFRR' A
#
# COMPACT_ATOMS: atom_id res chain seq x y z
N MET A 1 15.26 3.88 24.99
CA MET A 1 15.01 5.05 24.09
C MET A 1 15.13 4.72 22.61
N GLY A 2 16.18 4.04 22.14
CA GLY A 2 16.32 3.69 20.72
C GLY A 2 15.27 2.73 20.16
N SER A 3 14.72 1.81 20.95
CA SER A 3 13.62 0.92 20.54
C SER A 3 12.29 1.66 20.41
N LEU A 4 11.97 2.53 21.38
CA LEU A 4 10.79 3.38 21.38
C LEU A 4 10.76 4.33 20.17
N GLY A 5 11.89 4.97 19.84
CA GLY A 5 11.98 5.83 18.66
C GLY A 5 11.73 5.07 17.35
N LYS A 6 12.26 3.85 17.21
CA LYS A 6 12.00 2.99 16.04
C LYS A 6 10.52 2.58 15.93
N MET A 7 9.89 2.26 17.06
CA MET A 7 8.47 1.91 17.10
C MET A 7 7.59 3.09 16.69
N LEU A 8 7.90 4.31 17.16
CA LEU A 8 7.21 5.53 16.76
C LEU A 8 7.34 5.81 15.26
N ILE A 9 8.54 5.65 14.69
CA ILE A 9 8.77 5.79 13.24
C ILE A 9 7.93 4.78 12.45
N LEU A 10 7.89 3.52 12.90
CA LEU A 10 7.12 2.46 12.24
C LEU A 10 5.62 2.77 12.23
N VAL A 11 5.07 3.15 13.37
CA VAL A 11 3.65 3.51 13.51
C VAL A 11 3.33 4.72 12.64
N GLY A 12 4.19 5.74 12.62
CA GLY A 12 4.01 6.91 11.76
C GLY A 12 3.97 6.54 10.27
N LEU A 13 4.90 5.71 9.82
CA LEU A 13 4.93 5.20 8.43
C LEU A 13 3.67 4.39 8.09
N PHE A 14 3.21 3.55 9.02
CA PHE A 14 2.00 2.76 8.83
C PHE A 14 0.75 3.63 8.69
N VAL A 15 0.60 4.63 9.55
CA VAL A 15 -0.51 5.60 9.52
C VAL A 15 -0.47 6.42 8.22
N ILE A 16 0.71 6.87 7.78
CA ILE A 16 0.88 7.57 6.50
C ILE A 16 0.46 6.66 5.33
N GLY A 17 0.87 5.38 5.36
CA GLY A 17 0.49 4.40 4.34
C GLY A 17 -1.03 4.21 4.25
N ILE A 18 -1.72 4.09 5.38
CA ILE A 18 -3.19 4.01 5.43
C ILE A 18 -3.83 5.30 4.93
N GLY A 19 -3.34 6.47 5.37
CA GLY A 19 -3.85 7.77 4.92
C GLY A 19 -3.73 7.98 3.41
N LEU A 20 -2.62 7.56 2.81
CA LEU A 20 -2.43 7.58 1.36
C LEU A 20 -3.38 6.62 0.63
N LEU A 21 -3.57 5.41 1.16
CA LEU A 21 -4.54 4.46 0.61
C LEU A 21 -5.96 5.03 0.62
N LEU A 22 -6.37 5.69 1.70
CA LEU A 22 -7.69 6.31 1.82
C LEU A 22 -7.86 7.51 0.88
N LEU A 23 -6.87 8.40 0.81
CA LEU A 23 -6.87 9.55 -0.11
C LEU A 23 -7.00 9.15 -1.57
N ILE A 24 -6.34 8.04 -1.93
CA ILE A 24 -6.41 7.48 -3.27
C ILE A 24 -7.77 6.80 -3.50
N ALA A 25 -8.28 6.07 -2.50
CA ALA A 25 -9.58 5.40 -2.55
C ALA A 25 -10.75 6.37 -2.78
N GLU A 26 -10.72 7.56 -2.17
CA GLU A 26 -11.76 8.59 -2.33
C GLU A 26 -11.81 9.19 -3.75
N LYS A 27 -10.68 9.23 -4.47
CA LYS A 27 -10.60 9.80 -5.82
C LYS A 27 -11.01 8.84 -6.93
N ILE A 28 -11.41 7.61 -6.59
CA ILE A 28 -11.85 6.61 -7.57
C ILE A 28 -13.37 6.51 -7.49
N PRO A 29 -14.13 7.10 -8.45
CA PRO A 29 -15.60 7.05 -8.46
C PRO A 29 -16.18 5.64 -8.71
N TRP A 30 -15.34 4.59 -8.72
CA TRP A 30 -15.72 3.20 -8.93
C TRP A 30 -14.95 2.27 -7.97
N ILE A 31 -15.15 2.50 -6.67
CA ILE A 31 -14.81 1.66 -5.51
C ILE A 31 -14.07 0.36 -5.88
N GLY A 32 -12.72 0.39 -5.82
CA GLY A 32 -11.89 -0.81 -5.79
C GLY A 32 -10.62 -0.87 -6.66
N ARG A 33 -10.11 0.22 -7.25
CA ARG A 33 -8.88 0.13 -8.09
C ARG A 33 -7.90 1.26 -7.81
N LEU A 34 -6.75 0.96 -7.24
CA LEU A 34 -5.70 1.98 -7.11
C LEU A 34 -5.23 2.45 -8.50
N PRO A 35 -4.91 3.75 -8.68
CA PRO A 35 -4.25 4.23 -9.88
C PRO A 35 -2.92 3.50 -10.03
N GLY A 36 -2.78 2.74 -11.11
CA GLY A 36 -1.66 1.82 -11.36
C GLY A 36 -2.05 0.34 -11.32
N ASP A 37 -3.23 -0.02 -10.81
CA ASP A 37 -3.78 -1.37 -10.98
C ASP A 37 -4.27 -1.54 -12.43
N ILE A 38 -3.71 -2.52 -13.14
CA ILE A 38 -4.05 -2.81 -14.54
C ILE A 38 -5.31 -3.65 -14.54
N VAL A 39 -6.39 -3.13 -15.15
CA VAL A 39 -7.64 -3.88 -15.26
C VAL A 39 -8.12 -3.92 -16.69
N ILE A 40 -8.15 -5.13 -17.25
CA ILE A 40 -8.59 -5.39 -18.62
C ILE A 40 -9.97 -6.03 -18.54
N ARG A 41 -11.01 -5.27 -18.92
CA ARG A 41 -12.38 -5.79 -19.06
C ARG A 41 -12.69 -6.07 -20.54
N LYS A 42 -13.03 -7.33 -20.83
CA LYS A 42 -13.63 -7.82 -22.08
C LYS A 42 -15.02 -8.38 -21.80
N LYS A 43 -15.82 -8.58 -22.86
CA LYS A 43 -17.23 -9.03 -22.81
C LYS A 43 -17.51 -10.16 -21.80
N ASN A 44 -16.65 -11.18 -21.72
CA ASN A 44 -16.79 -12.31 -20.78
C ASN A 44 -15.56 -12.50 -19.86
N PHE A 45 -14.65 -11.52 -19.79
CA PHE A 45 -13.38 -11.70 -19.06
C PHE A 45 -12.93 -10.42 -18.38
N THR A 46 -12.57 -10.51 -17.10
CA THR A 46 -11.97 -9.40 -16.35
C THR A 46 -10.64 -9.86 -15.77
N PHE A 47 -9.55 -9.24 -16.20
CA PHE A 47 -8.22 -9.43 -15.61
C PHE A 47 -7.91 -8.25 -14.71
N TYR A 48 -7.61 -8.52 -13.44
CA TYR A 48 -7.22 -7.52 -12.45
C TYR A 48 -5.77 -7.80 -12.01
N PHE A 49 -4.90 -6.81 -12.17
CA PHE A 49 -3.50 -6.91 -11.78
C PHE A 49 -3.10 -5.71 -10.90
N PRO A 50 -3.04 -5.92 -9.57
CA PRO A 50 -2.89 -4.84 -8.59
C PRO A 50 -1.44 -4.38 -8.41
N LEU A 51 -0.82 -3.87 -9.48
CA LEU A 51 0.60 -3.54 -9.51
C LEU A 51 0.99 -2.51 -8.43
N ALA A 52 0.21 -1.42 -8.33
CA ALA A 52 0.49 -0.35 -7.36
C ALA A 52 0.38 -0.85 -5.92
N THR A 53 -0.64 -1.67 -5.65
CA THR A 53 -0.88 -2.28 -4.35
C THR A 53 0.27 -3.21 -3.96
N SER A 54 0.72 -4.07 -4.88
CA SER A 54 1.83 -5.00 -4.63
C SER A 54 3.14 -4.26 -4.34
N ILE A 55 3.43 -3.17 -5.06
CA ILE A 55 4.62 -2.34 -4.81
C ILE A 55 4.55 -1.69 -3.43
N LEU A 56 3.41 -1.10 -3.07
CA LEU A 56 3.21 -0.44 -1.78
C LEU A 56 3.40 -1.42 -0.61
N ILE A 57 2.77 -2.60 -0.71
CA ILE A 57 2.89 -3.67 0.28
C ILE A 57 4.35 -4.14 0.39
N SER A 58 5.05 -4.29 -0.74
CA SER A 58 6.46 -4.69 -0.76
C SER A 58 7.35 -3.68 -0.04
N ILE A 59 7.14 -2.37 -0.26
CA ILE A 59 7.91 -1.31 0.40
C ILE A 59 7.66 -1.33 1.91
N LEU A 60 6.39 -1.44 2.32
CA LEU A 60 6.00 -1.55 3.74
C LEU A 60 6.64 -2.76 4.42
N LEU A 61 6.54 -3.95 3.81
CA LEU A 61 7.16 -5.18 4.32
C LEU A 61 8.69 -5.07 4.37
N THR A 62 9.31 -4.48 3.35
CA THR A 62 10.77 -4.30 3.31
C THR A 62 11.23 -3.37 4.42
N LEU A 63 10.55 -2.24 4.65
CA LEU A 63 10.85 -1.33 5.75
C LEU A 63 10.63 -2.01 7.11
N PHE A 64 9.55 -2.76 7.26
CA PHE A 64 9.26 -3.55 8.45
C PHE A 64 10.40 -4.56 8.74
N PHE A 65 10.71 -5.45 7.79
CA PHE A 65 11.78 -6.45 7.97
C PHE A 65 13.17 -5.83 8.11
N SER A 66 13.45 -4.72 7.42
CA SER A 66 14.72 -4.01 7.55
C SER A 66 14.93 -3.44 8.96
N LEU A 67 13.86 -3.14 9.71
CA LEU A 67 13.96 -2.67 11.08
C LEU A 67 14.15 -3.80 12.10
N PHE A 68 13.64 -5.00 11.80
CA PHE A 68 13.83 -6.22 12.59
C PHE A 68 15.14 -6.95 12.30
N ARG A 69 15.77 -6.68 11.14
CA ARG A 69 17.14 -7.11 10.82
C ARG A 69 18.14 -6.28 11.64
N ARG A 70 18.14 -6.49 12.95
CA ARG A 70 19.22 -6.14 13.88
C ARG A 70 19.90 -7.40 14.36
#